data_AF-A0A7W1LYA9-F1
#
_entry.id   AF-A0A7W1LYA9-F1
#
_cell.length_a   1.000
_cell.length_b   1.000
_cell.length_c   1.000
_cell.angle_alpha   90.00
_cell.angle_beta   90.00
_cell.angle_gamma   90.00
#
_symmetry.space_group_name_H-M   'P 1'
#
loop_
_entity.id
_entity.type
_entity.pdbx_description
1 polymer ?
#
loop_
_entity_poly.entity_id
_entity_poly.type
_entity_poly.pdbx_seq_one_letter_code
_entity_poly.pdbx_strand_id
1 'polypeptide(L)'
;MARGWESKAVEDQINEADARARLNQSSRDELSPQERERLKRLESLKLSRARTLDQLEGVTNPAYREMLKRTLRALETEIEWLG
;
A
#
# COMPACT_ATOMS: atom_id res chain seq x y z
N MET A 1 -10.75 23.65 7.53
CA MET A 1 -10.00 22.91 6.50
C MET A 1 -9.54 21.57 7.06
N ALA A 2 -10.51 20.74 7.46
CA ALA A 2 -10.25 19.38 7.91
C ALA A 2 -10.22 18.50 6.67
N ARG A 3 -9.02 18.07 6.27
CA ARG A 3 -8.85 17.09 5.19
C ARG A 3 -9.30 15.71 5.70
N GLY A 4 -10.61 15.54 5.79
CA GLY A 4 -11.31 14.30 6.04
C GLY A 4 -11.81 13.72 4.72
N TRP A 5 -10.89 13.16 3.95
CA TRP A 5 -11.07 12.25 2.83
C TRP A 5 -9.76 11.44 2.89
N GLU A 6 -9.73 10.12 3.09
CA GLU A 6 -10.06 9.11 2.07
C GLU A 6 -10.13 7.69 2.70
N SER A 7 -10.71 7.50 3.89
CA SER A 7 -10.77 6.17 4.52
C SER A 7 -12.15 5.50 4.47
N LYS A 8 -13.02 5.88 3.54
CA LYS A 8 -14.39 5.31 3.44
C LYS A 8 -14.77 4.90 2.01
N ALA A 9 -13.84 4.29 1.27
CA ALA A 9 -14.14 3.79 -0.08
C ALA A 9 -13.21 2.65 -0.55
N VAL A 10 -12.78 1.74 0.34
CA VAL A 10 -11.85 0.65 -0.07
C VAL A 10 -12.44 -0.76 0.05
N GLU A 11 -13.51 -0.97 0.83
CA GLU A 11 -14.11 -2.31 0.95
C GLU A 11 -15.18 -2.62 -0.13
N ASP A 12 -15.84 -1.63 -0.72
CA ASP A 12 -16.96 -1.87 -1.67
C ASP A 12 -16.49 -2.14 -3.11
N GLN A 13 -15.22 -1.88 -3.45
CA GLN A 13 -14.71 -2.07 -4.82
C GLN A 13 -14.28 -3.52 -5.14
N ILE A 14 -14.18 -4.37 -4.12
CA ILE A 14 -13.72 -5.76 -4.30
C ILE A 14 -14.85 -6.63 -4.89
N ASN A 15 -16.11 -6.35 -4.55
CA ASN A 15 -17.23 -7.22 -4.90
C ASN A 15 -17.74 -7.05 -6.35
N GLU A 16 -17.63 -5.84 -6.94
CA GLU A 16 -18.05 -5.60 -8.33
C GLU A 16 -17.01 -6.03 -9.38
N ALA A 17 -15.73 -6.09 -9.00
CA ALA A 17 -14.65 -6.52 -9.91
C ALA A 17 -14.75 -8.01 -10.26
N ASP A 18 -15.21 -8.85 -9.32
CA ASP A 18 -15.38 -10.29 -9.53
C ASP A 18 -16.51 -10.65 -10.51
N ALA A 19 -17.56 -9.82 -10.60
CA ALA A 19 -18.68 -10.06 -11.51
C ALA A 19 -18.29 -9.79 -12.98
N ARG A 20 -17.42 -8.80 -13.23
CA ARG A 20 -16.95 -8.47 -14.60
C ARG A 20 -15.81 -9.38 -15.08
N ALA A 21 -15.09 -10.03 -14.16
CA ALA A 21 -14.00 -10.96 -14.47
C ALA A 21 -14.48 -12.26 -15.14
N ARG A 22 -15.69 -12.72 -14.81
CA ARG A 22 -16.22 -14.02 -15.30
C ARG A 22 -16.59 -14.03 -16.79
N LEU A 23 -16.78 -12.88 -17.42
CA LEU A 23 -17.17 -12.78 -18.84
C LEU A 23 -15.99 -12.69 -19.81
N ASN A 24 -14.76 -12.48 -19.33
CA ASN A 24 -13.55 -12.32 -20.16
C ASN A 24 -12.55 -13.49 -20.01
N GLN A 25 -13.06 -14.69 -19.70
CA GLN A 25 -12.31 -15.92 -19.44
C GLN A 25 -11.72 -16.57 -20.71
N SER A 26 -10.94 -15.86 -21.53
CA SER A 26 -10.25 -16.54 -22.64
C SER A 26 -8.82 -16.14 -22.93
N SER A 27 -8.28 -15.02 -22.42
CA SER A 27 -6.91 -14.64 -22.81
C SER A 27 -6.17 -13.67 -21.89
N ARG A 28 -6.52 -13.57 -20.61
CA ARG A 28 -5.74 -12.78 -19.66
C ARG A 28 -5.26 -13.70 -18.58
N ASP A 29 -3.95 -13.95 -18.58
CA ASP A 29 -3.23 -14.61 -17.50
C ASP A 29 -3.75 -14.08 -16.17
N GLU A 30 -4.56 -14.91 -15.52
CA GLU A 30 -4.99 -14.66 -14.16
C GLU A 30 -3.71 -14.64 -13.34
N LEU A 31 -3.32 -13.46 -12.83
CA LEU A 31 -2.20 -13.33 -11.92
C LEU A 31 -2.26 -14.47 -10.91
N SER A 32 -1.19 -15.26 -10.86
CA SER A 32 -1.05 -16.36 -9.90
C SER A 32 -1.43 -15.85 -8.51
N PRO A 33 -2.08 -16.64 -7.65
CA PRO A 33 -2.38 -16.25 -6.27
C PRO A 33 -1.17 -15.65 -5.55
N GLN A 34 0.03 -16.16 -5.86
CA GLN A 34 1.31 -15.67 -5.33
C GLN A 34 1.64 -14.24 -5.81
N GLU A 35 1.39 -13.93 -7.08
CA GLU A 35 1.62 -12.60 -7.65
C GLU A 35 0.62 -11.58 -7.08
N ARG A 36 -0.63 -12.00 -6.84
CA ARG A 36 -1.64 -11.15 -6.17
C ARG A 36 -1.24 -10.83 -4.74
N GLU A 37 -0.75 -11.82 -3.99
CA GLU A 37 -0.29 -11.61 -2.62
C GLU A 37 0.94 -10.69 -2.57
N ARG A 38 1.89 -10.88 -3.50
CA ARG A 38 3.05 -10.01 -3.68
C ARG A 38 2.63 -8.55 -3.91
N LEU A 39 1.71 -8.31 -4.84
CA LEU A 39 1.20 -6.96 -5.14
C LEU A 39 0.49 -6.33 -3.94
N LYS A 40 -0.38 -7.09 -3.24
CA LYS A 40 -1.05 -6.61 -2.02
C LYS A 40 -0.04 -6.20 -0.94
N ARG A 41 1.02 -7.00 -0.76
CA ARG A 41 2.09 -6.68 0.21
C ARG A 41 2.84 -5.42 -0.19
N LEU A 42 3.18 -5.28 -1.48
CA LEU A 42 3.83 -4.09 -2.02
C LEU A 42 2.99 -2.82 -1.81
N GLU A 43 1.68 -2.89 -2.04
CA GLU A 43 0.73 -1.79 -1.79
C GLU A 43 0.68 -1.40 -0.31
N SER A 44 0.61 -2.39 0.59
CA SER A 44 0.63 -2.17 2.04
C SER A 44 1.93 -1.48 2.51
N LEU A 45 3.08 -1.89 1.97
CA LEU A 45 4.36 -1.28 2.27
C LEU A 45 4.44 0.16 1.74
N LYS A 46 3.96 0.43 0.52
CA LYS A 46 3.88 1.79 -0.04
C LYS A 46 3.01 2.72 0.81
N LEU A 47 1.87 2.23 1.28
CA LEU A 47 0.99 2.97 2.19
C LEU A 47 1.69 3.27 3.52
N SER A 48 2.41 2.29 4.07
CA SER A 48 3.17 2.48 5.31
C SER A 48 4.28 3.50 5.13
N ARG A 49 5.00 3.46 4.00
CA ARG A 49 6.03 4.45 3.63
C ARG A 49 5.46 5.86 3.58
N ALA A 50 4.32 6.05 2.93
CA ALA A 50 3.65 7.35 2.83
C ALA A 50 3.29 7.90 4.23
N ARG A 51 2.75 7.07 5.12
CA ARG A 51 2.44 7.46 6.51
C ARG A 51 3.69 7.86 7.30
N THR A 52 4.80 7.12 7.15
CA THR A 52 6.06 7.46 7.83
C THR A 52 6.63 8.78 7.34
N LEU A 53 6.52 9.09 6.04
CA LEU A 53 6.91 10.39 5.49
C LEU A 53 6.06 11.53 6.05
N ASP A 54 4.74 11.37 6.09
CA ASP A 54 3.83 12.36 6.70
C ASP A 54 4.18 12.62 8.18
N GLN A 55 4.48 11.57 8.94
CA GLN A 55 4.95 11.71 10.33
C GLN A 55 6.28 12.44 10.45
N LEU A 56 7.19 12.27 9.48
CA LEU A 56 8.49 12.97 9.45
C LEU A 56 8.36 14.46 9.16
N GLU A 57 7.31 14.88 8.47
CA GLU A 57 7.02 16.30 8.22
C GLU A 57 6.60 17.00 9.52
N GLY A 58 5.76 16.36 10.35
CA GLY A 58 5.22 16.95 11.58
C GLY A 58 6.06 16.76 12.85
N VAL A 59 7.05 15.86 12.85
CA VAL A 59 7.80 15.52 14.08
C VAL A 59 8.79 16.60 14.54
N THR A 60 8.67 17.04 15.78
CA THR A 60 9.61 17.97 16.43
C THR A 60 10.64 17.26 17.31
N ASN A 61 10.33 16.05 17.80
CA ASN A 61 11.22 15.28 18.65
C ASN A 61 12.35 14.62 17.82
N PRO A 62 13.64 14.94 18.09
CA PRO A 62 14.76 14.41 17.30
C PRO A 62 14.95 12.90 17.43
N ALA A 63 14.72 12.32 18.62
CA ALA A 63 14.84 10.87 18.81
C ALA A 63 13.75 10.11 18.03
N TYR A 64 12.52 10.64 18.04
CA TYR A 64 11.42 10.05 17.28
C TYR A 64 11.63 10.21 15.77
N ARG A 65 12.18 11.35 15.32
CA ARG A 65 12.57 11.57 13.93
C ARG A 65 13.60 10.54 13.44
N GLU A 66 14.62 10.25 14.24
CA GLU A 66 15.61 9.23 13.89
C GLU A 66 15.02 7.81 13.85
N MET A 67 14.08 7.50 14.74
CA MET A 67 13.32 6.25 14.68
C MET A 67 12.54 6.14 13.36
N LEU A 68 11.77 7.17 13.00
CA LEU A 68 10.98 7.20 11.76
C LEU A 68 11.85 7.09 10.51
N LYS A 69 13.03 7.71 10.47
CA LYS A 69 13.98 7.55 9.36
C LYS A 69 14.48 6.11 9.21
N ARG A 70 14.74 5.41 10.31
CA ARG A 70 15.14 3.99 10.29
C ARG A 70 14.00 3.12 9.78
N THR A 71 12.78 3.36 10.26
CA THR A 71 11.57 2.68 9.77
C THR A 71 11.37 2.92 8.28
N LEU A 72 11.52 4.16 7.81
CA LEU A 72 11.39 4.51 6.40
C LEU A 72 12.37 3.72 5.53
N ARG A 73 13.64 3.66 5.92
CA ARG A 73 14.67 2.91 5.20
C ARG A 73 14.32 1.41 5.13
N ALA A 74 13.86 0.82 6.23
CA ALA A 74 13.46 -0.58 6.25
C ALA A 74 12.29 -0.86 5.29
N LEU A 75 11.29 0.01 5.27
CA LEU A 75 10.16 -0.09 4.34
C LEU A 75 10.60 0.04 2.88
N GLU A 76 11.50 0.98 2.57
CA GLU A 76 12.03 1.16 1.21
C GLU A 76 12.82 -0.06 0.75
N THR A 77 13.66 -0.65 1.62
CA THR A 77 14.37 -1.90 1.32
C THR A 77 13.41 -3.06 1.06
N GLU A 78 12.32 -3.19 1.82
CA GLU A 78 11.35 -4.26 1.60
C GLU A 78 10.55 -4.06 0.30
N ILE A 79 10.25 -2.81 -0.06
CA ILE A 79 9.63 -2.47 -1.35
C ILE A 79 10.56 -2.80 -2.52
N GLU A 80 11.85 -2.46 -2.42
CA GLU A 80 12.85 -2.81 -3.44
C GLU A 80 13.06 -4.31 -3.58
N TRP A 81 12.97 -5.06 -2.48
CA TRP A 81 13.09 -6.52 -2.51
C TRP A 81 11.85 -7.21 -3.11
N LEU A 82 10.66 -6.65 -2.90
CA LEU A 82 9.40 -7.17 -3.43
C LEU A 82 9.04 -6.65 -4.82
N GLY A 83 9.61 -5.54 -5.28
CA GLY A 83 9.38 -4.97 -6.62
C GLY A 83 10.19 -5.68 -7.69
#